data_AF-A0ABD0NDI3-F1
#
_entry.id   AF-A0ABD0NDI3-F1
#
_cell.length_a   1.000
_cell.length_b   1.000
_cell.length_c   1.000
_cell.angle_alpha   90.00
_cell.angle_beta   90.00
_cell.angle_gamma   90.00
#
_symmetry.space_group_name_H-M   'P 1'
#
loop_
_entity.id
_entity.type
_entity.pdbx_description
1 polymer ?
#
loop_
_entity_poly.entity_id
_entity_poly.type
_entity_poly.pdbx_seq_one_letter_code
_entity_poly.pdbx_strand_id
1 'polypeptide(L)' 'PEKPALCAGCGGKISDRYYLLAVDKQWHLRCLKCCECKLALESELTCFAKDGSIYCKEDYY' A
#
# COMPACT_ATOMS: atom_id res chain seq x y z
N PRO A 1 -1.47 -3.58 24.34
CA PRO A 1 -1.00 -2.40 23.58
C PRO A 1 -1.37 -2.58 22.10
N GLU A 2 -2.37 -1.82 21.65
CA GLU A 2 -2.78 -1.79 20.25
C GLU A 2 -1.62 -1.19 19.43
N LYS A 3 -0.96 -2.00 18.61
CA LYS A 3 0.11 -1.51 17.73
C LYS A 3 -0.51 -0.45 16.81
N PRO A 4 0.06 0.77 16.73
CA PRO A 4 -0.48 1.79 15.85
C PRO A 4 -0.41 1.29 14.41
N ALA A 5 -1.52 1.40 13.69
CA ALA A 5 -1.57 1.09 12.27
C ALA A 5 -0.73 2.12 11.51
N LEU A 6 0.43 1.71 11.01
CA LEU A 6 1.33 2.59 10.25
C LEU A 6 1.20 2.26 8.76
N CYS A 7 1.05 3.30 7.95
CA CYS A 7 1.01 3.18 6.51
C CYS A 7 2.38 2.79 5.98
N ALA A 8 2.49 1.67 5.28
CA ALA A 8 3.74 1.24 4.67
C ALA A 8 4.22 2.17 3.54
N GLY A 9 3.31 2.91 2.90
CA GLY A 9 3.66 3.81 1.80
C GLY A 9 4.21 5.18 2.23
N CYS A 10 3.79 5.71 3.37
CA CYS A 10 4.24 7.03 3.86
C CYS A 10 4.85 7.03 5.26
N GLY A 11 4.83 5.91 5.97
CA GLY A 11 5.28 5.78 7.37
C GLY A 11 4.37 6.47 8.40
N GLY A 12 3.34 7.20 7.96
CA GLY A 12 2.41 7.91 8.85
C GLY A 12 1.43 6.97 9.55
N LYS A 13 0.88 7.43 10.68
CA LYS A 13 -0.23 6.74 11.36
C LYS A 13 -1.49 6.81 10.51
N ILE A 14 -2.17 5.67 10.37
CA ILE A 14 -3.48 5.56 9.75
C ILE A 14 -4.52 5.95 10.78
N SER A 15 -5.07 7.15 10.60
CA SER A 15 -6.21 7.65 11.38
C SER A 15 -7.51 7.62 10.58
N ASP A 16 -7.44 7.24 9.30
CA ASP A 16 -8.60 7.11 8.43
C ASP A 16 -9.54 6.00 8.91
N ARG A 17 -10.85 6.21 8.71
CA ARG A 17 -11.88 5.21 9.05
C ARG A 17 -11.71 3.91 8.27
N TYR A 18 -11.17 4.00 7.06
CA TYR A 18 -10.94 2.88 6.16
C TYR A 18 -9.49 2.89 5.69
N TYR A 19 -8.91 1.70 5.59
CA TYR A 19 -7.55 1.48 5.10
C TYR A 19 -7.48 0.18 4.32
N LEU A 20 -6.41 0.02 3.55
CA LEU A 20 -6.17 -1.15 2.73
C LEU A 20 -5.17 -2.08 3.41
N LEU A 21 -5.42 -3.37 3.34
CA LEU A 21 -4.48 -4.42 3.72
C LEU A 21 -3.94 -5.05 2.45
N ALA A 22 -2.65 -4.87 2.21
CA ALA A 22 -1.96 -5.39 1.05
C ALA A 22 -0.57 -5.85 1.46
N VAL A 23 -0.23 -7.09 1.08
CA VAL A 23 1.06 -7.74 1.35
C VAL A 23 1.42 -7.68 2.84
N ASP A 24 0.48 -8.08 3.70
CA ASP A 24 0.60 -8.07 5.17
C ASP A 24 0.94 -6.70 5.80
N LYS A 25 0.70 -5.62 5.05
CA LYS A 25 0.94 -4.24 5.48
C LYS A 25 -0.33 -3.42 5.34
N GLN A 26 -0.41 -2.37 6.14
CA GLN A 26 -1.51 -1.42 6.13
C GLN A 26 -1.15 -0.20 5.30
N TRP A 27 -2.12 0.33 4.56
CA TRP A 27 -1.92 1.43 3.64
C TRP A 27 -3.11 2.39 3.70
N HIS A 28 -2.84 3.69 3.61
CA HIS A 28 -3.91 4.61 3.20
C HIS A 28 -4.34 4.27 1.77
N LEU A 29 -5.61 4.49 1.45
CA LEU A 29 -6.18 4.38 0.09
C LEU A 29 -5.26 5.03 -0.97
N ARG A 30 -5.02 6.32 -0.79
CA ARG A 30 -4.10 7.17 -1.57
C ARG A 30 -2.61 6.80 -1.53
N CYS A 31 -2.18 5.96 -0.59
CA CYS A 31 -0.78 5.54 -0.48
C CYS A 31 -0.51 4.19 -1.16
N LEU A 32 -1.53 3.38 -1.42
CA LEU A 32 -1.39 2.13 -2.13
C LEU A 32 -1.29 2.41 -3.63
N LYS A 33 -0.08 2.66 -4.13
CA LYS A 33 0.19 2.98 -5.53
C LYS A 33 1.51 2.38 -5.98
N CYS A 34 1.61 2.04 -7.26
CA CYS A 34 2.83 1.49 -7.83
C CYS A 34 4.02 2.44 -7.59
N CYS A 35 5.16 1.90 -7.18
CA CYS A 35 6.37 2.65 -6.96
C CYS A 35 6.95 3.23 -8.25
N GLU A 36 6.79 2.55 -9.40
CA GLU A 36 7.28 3.01 -10.69
C GLU A 36 6.28 3.96 -11.36
N CYS A 37 5.15 3.46 -11.85
CA CYS A 37 4.20 4.27 -12.62
C CYS A 37 3.28 5.18 -11.78
N LYS A 38 3.30 5.07 -10.44
CA LYS A 38 2.42 5.80 -9.51
C LYS A 38 0.91 5.53 -9.71
N LEU A 39 0.55 4.51 -10.48
CA LEU A 39 -0.84 4.06 -10.63
C LEU A 39 -1.43 3.72 -9.26
N ALA A 40 -2.62 4.25 -8.97
CA ALA A 40 -3.35 3.92 -7.76
C ALA A 40 -3.81 2.45 -7.81
N LEU A 41 -3.42 1.67 -6.82
CA LEU A 41 -3.73 0.24 -6.72
C LEU A 41 -4.91 -0.02 -5.79
N GLU A 42 -5.57 1.03 -5.29
CA GLU A 42 -6.74 0.90 -4.41
C GLU A 42 -7.94 0.22 -5.07
N SER A 43 -8.04 0.31 -6.40
CA SER A 43 -9.07 -0.37 -7.20
C SER A 43 -8.58 -1.67 -7.85
N GLU A 44 -7.29 -2.00 -7.72
CA GLU A 44 -6.71 -3.20 -8.30
C GLU A 44 -6.93 -4.41 -7.39
N LEU A 45 -7.33 -5.54 -7.99
CA LEU A 45 -7.54 -6.78 -7.24
C LEU A 45 -6.22 -7.40 -6.75
N THR A 46 -5.11 -7.06 -7.39
CA THR A 46 -3.79 -7.64 -7.11
C THR A 46 -2.72 -6.57 -7.13
N CYS A 47 -1.81 -6.63 -6.15
CA CYS A 47 -0.62 -5.82 -6.07
C CYS A 47 0.56 -6.67 -5.58
N PHE A 48 1.78 -6.27 -5.93
CA PHE A 48 2.98 -7.05 -5.65
C PHE A 48 3.96 -6.23 -4.83
N ALA A 49 4.62 -6.83 -3.83
CA ALA A 49 5.66 -6.16 -3.08
C ALA A 49 7.04 -6.68 -3.45
N LYS A 50 8.01 -5.77 -3.54
CA LYS A 50 9.42 -6.06 -3.77
C LYS A 50 10.27 -5.05 -3.00
N ASP A 51 11.22 -5.54 -2.20
CA ASP A 51 12.14 -4.71 -1.40
C ASP A 51 11.46 -3.64 -0.52
N GLY A 52 10.24 -3.90 -0.05
CA GLY A 52 9.45 -2.97 0.76
C GLY A 52 8.64 -1.93 -0.03
N SER A 53 8.81 -1.89 -1.35
CA SER A 53 7.99 -1.11 -2.28
C SER A 53 6.87 -1.95 -2.87
N ILE A 54 5.79 -1.30 -3.32
CA ILE A 54 4.65 -1.95 -3.95
C ILE A 54 4.56 -1.60 -5.43
N TYR A 55 4.17 -2.55 -6.26
CA TYR A 55 4.19 -2.47 -7.71
C TYR A 55 2.87 -2.99 -8.29
N CYS A 56 2.48 -2.42 -9.43
CA CYS A 56 1.40 -3.00 -10.25
C CYS A 56 1.88 -4.28 -10.91
N LYS A 57 0.97 -5.03 -11.53
CA LYS A 57 1.32 -6.23 -12.30
C LYS A 57 2.34 -5.91 -13.40
N GLU A 58 2.15 -4.83 -14.14
CA GLU A 58 2.98 -4.49 -15.30
C GLU A 58 4.42 -4.12 -14.93
N ASP A 59 4.63 -3.35 -13.85
CA ASP A 59 5.97 -2.92 -13.42
C ASP A 59 6.69 -3.97 -12.56
N TYR A 60 5.98 -5.00 -12.09
CA TYR A 60 6.58 -6.07 -11.31
C TYR A 60 7.23 -7.16 -12.19
N TYR A 61 6.64 -7.44 -13.36
CA TYR A 61 7.10 -8.46 -14.32
C TYR A 61 8.00 -7.86 -15.40
#